data_AF-A0AAE5T092-F1
#
_entry.id   AF-A0AAE5T092-F1
#
_cell.length_a   1.000
_cell.length_b   1.000
_cell.length_c   1.000
_cell.angle_alpha   90.00
_cell.angle_beta   90.00
_cell.angle_gamma   90.00
#
_symmetry.space_group_name_H-M   'P 1'
#
loop_
_entity.id
_entity.type
_entity.pdbx_description
1 polymer ?
#
loop_
_entity_poly.entity_id
_entity_poly.type
_entity_poly.pdbx_seq_one_letter_code
_entity_poly.pdbx_strand_id
1 'polypeptide(L)' 'MMKFIGSWLILSVLGFLVLTVLAVLGHGFDWMNTVIVAVLLGLLLTWTMHPMMPKDFLGQHR' A
#
# COMPACT_ATOMS: atom_id res chain seq x y z
N MET A 1 -9.54 -7.70 -13.13
CA MET A 1 -8.34 -7.97 -12.28
C MET A 1 -7.12 -7.14 -12.69
N MET A 2 -6.71 -7.10 -13.97
CA MET A 2 -5.52 -6.36 -14.41
C MET A 2 -5.52 -4.84 -14.15
N LYS A 3 -6.67 -4.16 -14.30
CA LYS A 3 -6.79 -2.70 -14.03
C LYS A 3 -6.52 -2.33 -12.56
N PHE A 4 -6.86 -3.25 -11.64
CA PHE A 4 -6.67 -3.08 -10.22
C PHE A 4 -5.19 -3.21 -9.81
N ILE A 5 -4.50 -4.21 -10.36
CA ILE A 5 -3.05 -4.41 -10.13
C ILE A 5 -2.27 -3.18 -10.62
N GLY A 6 -2.62 -2.64 -11.79
CA GLY A 6 -2.01 -1.42 -12.32
C GLY A 6 -2.26 -0.20 -11.43
N SER A 7 -3.50 0.02 -11.01
CA SER A 7 -3.86 1.13 -10.09
C SER A 7 -3.15 1.00 -8.74
N TRP A 8 -3.02 -0.22 -8.22
CA TRP A 8 -2.36 -0.51 -6.94
C TRP A 8 -0.84 -0.24 -7.01
N LEU A 9 -0.19 -0.64 -8.11
CA LEU A 9 1.22 -0.34 -8.35
C LEU A 9 1.48 1.17 -8.44
N ILE A 10 0.63 1.90 -9.18
CA ILE A 10 0.77 3.36 -9.34
C ILE A 10 0.62 4.08 -8.00
N LEU A 11 -0.38 3.71 -7.19
CA LEU A 11 -0.59 4.29 -5.86
C LEU A 11 0.57 3.97 -4.91
N SER A 12 1.13 2.77 -4.97
CA SER A 12 2.27 2.37 -4.14
C SER A 12 3.53 3.14 -4.50
N VAL A 13 3.82 3.29 -5.81
CA VAL A 13 4.97 4.08 -6.29
C VAL A 13 4.81 5.56 -5.95
N LEU A 14 3.60 6.12 -6.12
CA LEU A 14 3.33 7.52 -5.79
C LEU A 14 3.47 7.80 -4.30
N GLY A 15 2.92 6.91 -3.45
CA GLY A 15 3.07 7.00 -2.00
C GLY A 15 4.53 6.91 -1.55
N PHE A 16 5.31 6.00 -2.14
CA PHE A 16 6.74 5.91 -1.89
C PHE A 16 7.50 7.18 -2.29
N LEU A 17 7.18 7.74 -3.46
CA LEU A 17 7.80 8.97 -3.97
C LEU A 17 7.56 10.15 -3.02
N VAL A 18 6.33 10.32 -2.53
CA VAL A 18 5.96 11.39 -1.59
C VAL A 18 6.74 11.27 -0.28
N LEU A 19 6.82 10.06 0.29
CA LEU A 19 7.59 9.81 1.51
C LEU A 19 9.09 10.07 1.31
N THR A 20 9.62 9.69 0.14
CA THR A 20 11.04 9.91 -0.20
C THR A 20 11.35 11.40 -0.33
N VAL A 21 10.47 12.19 -0.96
CA VAL A 21 10.64 13.64 -1.05
C VAL A 21 10.58 14.29 0.33
N LEU A 22 9.65 13.86 1.20
CA LEU A 22 9.60 14.33 2.59
C LEU A 22 10.89 13.99 3.35
N ALA A 23 11.40 12.77 3.18
CA ALA A 23 12.63 12.30 3.84
C ALA A 23 13.87 13.08 3.37
N VAL A 24 13.99 13.39 2.06
CA VAL A 24 15.12 14.15 1.51
C VAL A 24 15.09 15.62 1.95
N LEU A 25 13.90 16.22 2.07
CA LEU A 25 13.73 17.60 2.54
C LEU A 25 13.99 17.73 4.06
N GLY A 26 13.75 16.68 4.82
CA GLY A 26 14.09 16.60 6.24
C GLY A 26 15.58 16.28 6.44
N HIS A 27 16.45 17.28 6.44
CA HIS A 27 17.86 17.09 6.79
C HIS A 27 17.98 16.41 8.17
N GLY A 28 18.40 15.13 8.20
CA GLY A 28 18.46 14.30 9.41
C GLY A 28 17.53 13.07 9.41
N PHE A 29 16.87 12.77 8.28
CA PHE A 29 15.92 11.67 8.19
C PHE A 29 16.60 10.29 8.19
N ASP A 30 16.07 9.37 8.99
CA ASP A 30 16.50 7.97 9.02
C ASP A 30 15.87 7.21 7.84
N TRP A 31 16.72 6.81 6.89
CA TRP A 31 16.33 6.01 5.73
C TRP A 31 15.68 4.67 6.12
N MET A 32 16.09 4.07 7.24
CA MET A 32 15.48 2.84 7.74
C MET A 32 14.02 3.06 8.13
N ASN A 33 13.72 4.18 8.80
CA ASN A 33 12.35 4.55 9.15
C ASN A 33 11.49 4.79 7.90
N THR A 34 12.05 5.46 6.87
CA THR A 34 11.36 5.68 5.59
C THR A 34 10.94 4.36 4.93
N VAL A 35 11.88 3.41 4.87
CA VAL A 35 11.65 2.10 4.24
C VAL A 35 10.61 1.30 5.02
N ILE A 36 10.66 1.32 6.36
CA ILE A 36 9.65 0.65 7.19
C ILE A 36 8.26 1.23 6.96
N VAL A 37 8.13 2.57 6.96
CA VAL A 37 6.84 3.25 6.71
C VAL A 37 6.31 2.94 5.30
N ALA A 38 7.19 2.92 4.30
CA ALA A 38 6.82 2.54 2.92
C ALA A 38 6.30 1.10 2.82
N VAL A 39 6.98 0.14 3.46
CA VAL A 39 6.56 -1.27 3.48
C VAL A 39 5.20 -1.41 4.19
N LEU A 40 5.01 -0.74 5.32
CA LEU A 40 3.74 -0.76 6.06
C LEU A 40 2.59 -0.14 5.25
N LEU A 41 2.83 0.97 4.55
CA LEU A 41 1.85 1.58 3.65
C LEU A 41 1.50 0.70 2.46
N GLY A 42 2.50 0.05 1.85
CA GLY A 42 2.27 -0.92 0.78
C GLY A 42 1.44 -2.13 1.25
N LEU A 43 1.73 -2.64 2.44
CA LEU A 43 0.93 -3.71 3.07
C LEU A 43 -0.50 -3.25 3.37
N LEU A 44 -0.69 -2.04 3.92
CA LEU A 44 -2.02 -1.48 4.21
C LEU A 44 -2.84 -1.27 2.92
N LEU A 45 -2.21 -0.76 1.86
CA LEU A 45 -2.83 -0.65 0.54
C LEU A 45 -3.22 -2.02 -0.02
N THR A 46 -2.35 -3.02 0.14
CA THR A 46 -2.67 -4.40 -0.26
C THR A 46 -3.88 -4.93 0.51
N TRP A 47 -3.92 -4.72 1.83
CA TRP A 47 -5.01 -5.20 2.68
C TRP A 47 -6.34 -4.48 2.45
N THR A 48 -6.34 -3.18 2.20
CA THR A 48 -7.56 -2.40 1.91
C THR A 48 -8.13 -2.71 0.53
N MET A 49 -7.25 -3.01 -0.42
CA MET A 49 -7.63 -3.26 -1.81
C MET A 49 -7.94 -4.75 -2.05
N HIS A 50 -7.32 -5.67 -1.31
CA HIS A 50 -7.71 -7.08 -1.30
C HIS A 50 -9.04 -7.16 -0.56
N PRO A 51 -10.17 -7.45 -1.25
CA PRO A 51 -11.44 -7.44 -0.57
C PRO A 51 -11.38 -8.49 0.54
N MET A 52 -11.61 -8.07 1.78
CA MET A 52 -12.32 -8.89 2.77
C MET A 52 -13.74 -9.14 2.22
N MET A 53 -13.84 -9.78 1.06
CA MET A 53 -15.02 -10.53 0.70
C MET A 53 -14.75 -11.89 1.30
N PRO A 54 -15.45 -12.26 2.38
CA PRO A 54 -15.58 -13.66 2.69
C PRO A 54 -16.44 -14.21 1.55
N LYS A 55 -15.78 -14.61 0.46
CA LYS A 55 -16.41 -15.35 -0.64
C LYS A 55 -17.09 -16.61 -0.10
N ASP A 56 -16.62 -17.07 1.07
CA ASP A 56 -17.19 -18.18 1.84
C ASP A 56 -18.43 -17.82 2.69
N PHE A 57 -18.68 -16.55 3.04
CA PHE A 57 -19.88 -16.17 3.82
C PHE A 57 -21.15 -16.10 2.98
N LEU A 58 -21.04 -15.67 1.72
CA LEU A 58 -22.21 -15.51 0.84
C LEU A 58 -22.66 -16.84 0.20
N GLY A 59 -21.83 -17.89 0.28
CA GLY A 59 -22.16 -19.23 -0.21
C GLY A 59 -22.82 -20.15 0.83
N GLN A 60 -22.86 -19.75 2.10
CA GLN A 60 -23.34 -20.59 3.20
C GLN A 60 -24.85 -20.45 3.49
N HIS A 61 -25.55 -19.61 2.71
CA HIS A 61 -27.01 -19.42 2.74
C HIS A 61 -27.69 -19.91 1.45
N ARG A 62 -27.27 -21.05 0.89
CA ARG A 62 -27.99 -21.71 -0.21
C ARG A 62 -28.34 -23.15 0.12
#